data_AF-A0A939XIZ2-F1
#
_entry.id   AF-A0A939XIZ2-F1
#
_cell.length_a   1.000
_cell.length_b   1.000
_cell.length_c   1.000
_cell.angle_alpha   90.00
_cell.angle_beta   90.00
_cell.angle_gamma   90.00
#
_symmetry.space_group_name_H-M   'P 1'
#
loop_
_entity.id
_entity.type
_entity.pdbx_description
1 polymer ?
#
loop_
_entity_poly.entity_id
_entity_poly.type
_entity_poly.pdbx_seq_one_letter_code
_entity_poly.pdbx_strand_id
1 'polypeptide(L)'
;IDLTVAQIEEATGIPSFGFDVSGMKTYEAGASAALLAITERFCTGEASTRKGTVAILGATPLDIEEEQLDHISVVLRDSGKEVICTSSMNGTLEELAEAKNAEVALVVSVVGIDQADYLYKTYGVPYVIGLPCGPVTDRAVTDALEKAIATGKPVTVFEDAVSDETSKTVIIGEVVASRSLALEKGGARVIVPTQDSKHIAALLSAGDKVIVDEAELENELKSASDVYADGLYKFIIPSGARLIKVHHRAYSGRIY
;
A
#
# COMPACT_ATOMS: atom_id res chain seq x y z
N ILE A 1 13.78 -1.68 26.10
CA ILE A 1 12.41 -2.15 25.77
C ILE A 1 12.31 -3.64 26.06
N ASP A 2 13.27 -4.44 25.60
CA ASP A 2 13.22 -5.90 25.60
C ASP A 2 13.05 -6.58 26.98
N LEU A 3 13.74 -6.10 28.01
CA LEU A 3 13.60 -6.67 29.37
C LEU A 3 12.19 -6.45 29.95
N THR A 4 11.58 -5.29 29.71
CA THR A 4 10.23 -4.97 30.19
C THR A 4 9.18 -5.76 29.41
N VAL A 5 9.37 -5.90 28.11
CA VAL A 5 8.48 -6.67 27.22
C VAL A 5 8.47 -8.15 27.61
N ALA A 6 9.63 -8.76 27.86
CA ALA A 6 9.72 -10.15 28.28
C ALA A 6 9.01 -10.42 29.60
N GLN A 7 9.11 -9.49 30.57
CA GLN A 7 8.40 -9.58 31.85
C GLN A 7 6.88 -9.52 31.68
N ILE A 8 6.37 -8.71 30.76
CA ILE A 8 4.92 -8.62 30.46
C ILE A 8 4.44 -9.92 29.81
N GLU A 9 5.17 -10.44 28.82
CA GLU A 9 4.82 -11.71 28.17
C GLU A 9 4.81 -12.86 29.18
N GLU A 10 5.82 -12.97 30.04
CA GLU A 10 5.89 -13.99 31.09
C GLU A 10 4.73 -13.86 32.10
N ALA A 11 4.41 -12.64 32.53
CA ALA A 11 3.36 -12.41 33.53
C ALA A 11 1.94 -12.62 32.99
N THR A 12 1.71 -12.38 31.69
CA THR A 12 0.37 -12.43 31.09
C THR A 12 0.10 -13.69 30.27
N GLY A 13 1.15 -14.35 29.77
CA GLY A 13 1.03 -15.41 28.77
C GLY A 13 0.59 -14.93 27.39
N ILE A 14 0.52 -13.61 27.16
CA ILE A 14 0.11 -13.00 25.89
C ILE A 14 1.36 -12.54 25.13
N PRO A 15 1.51 -12.89 23.83
CA PRO A 15 2.62 -12.43 23.02
C PRO A 15 2.82 -10.91 23.09
N SER A 16 4.00 -10.47 23.51
CA SER A 16 4.37 -9.07 23.68
C SER A 16 5.73 -8.82 23.02
N PHE A 17 5.83 -7.78 22.21
CA PHE A 17 7.07 -7.37 21.54
C PHE A 17 7.10 -5.87 21.34
N GLY A 18 8.30 -5.30 21.28
CA GLY A 18 8.53 -3.90 20.98
C GLY A 18 9.04 -3.71 19.55
N PHE A 19 8.79 -2.54 18.99
CA PHE A 19 9.33 -2.11 17.71
C PHE A 19 9.58 -0.60 17.75
N ASP A 20 10.58 -0.12 17.01
CA ASP A 20 11.06 1.26 17.10
C ASP A 20 10.19 2.21 16.27
N VAL A 21 9.37 3.00 16.96
CA VAL A 21 8.59 4.11 16.39
C VAL A 21 8.80 5.39 17.17
N SER A 22 8.63 6.54 16.50
CA SER A 22 8.75 7.85 17.13
C SER A 22 7.68 8.79 16.57
N GLY A 23 7.25 9.76 17.38
CA GLY A 23 6.32 10.81 16.94
C GLY A 23 6.91 11.83 15.96
N MET A 24 8.17 11.63 15.53
CA MET A 24 8.86 12.49 14.56
C MET A 24 8.83 11.92 13.13
N LYS A 25 8.27 10.71 12.96
CA LYS A 25 8.11 10.05 11.65
C LYS A 25 6.65 10.10 11.21
N THR A 26 6.43 9.86 9.93
CA THR A 26 5.11 9.81 9.32
C THR A 26 4.34 8.57 9.79
N TYR A 27 3.02 8.57 9.63
CA TYR A 27 2.22 7.44 10.09
C TYR A 27 2.56 6.16 9.31
N GLU A 28 2.85 6.29 8.02
CA GLU A 28 3.19 5.19 7.12
C GLU A 28 4.43 4.45 7.62
N ALA A 29 5.45 5.20 8.06
CA ALA A 29 6.65 4.62 8.66
C ALA A 29 6.32 3.83 9.94
N GLY A 30 5.43 4.36 10.79
CA GLY A 30 4.98 3.68 12.01
C GLY A 30 4.16 2.42 11.73
N ALA A 31 3.20 2.51 10.82
CA ALA A 31 2.35 1.40 10.41
C ALA A 31 3.17 0.29 9.74
N SER A 32 4.13 0.65 8.87
CA SER A 32 5.02 -0.31 8.22
C SER A 32 5.90 -1.04 9.23
N ALA A 33 6.50 -0.31 10.19
CA ALA A 33 7.29 -0.92 11.26
C ALA A 33 6.47 -1.88 12.13
N ALA A 34 5.22 -1.51 12.46
CA ALA A 34 4.32 -2.37 13.22
C ALA A 34 3.96 -3.65 12.46
N LEU A 35 3.56 -3.53 11.18
CA LEU A 35 3.21 -4.67 10.33
C LEU A 35 4.38 -5.62 10.13
N LEU A 36 5.58 -5.09 9.90
CA LEU A 36 6.80 -5.87 9.81
C LEU A 36 7.06 -6.63 11.12
N ALA A 37 7.04 -5.94 12.27
CA ALA A 37 7.32 -6.56 13.57
C ALA A 37 6.30 -7.67 13.91
N ILE A 38 5.02 -7.47 13.62
CA ILE A 38 4.00 -8.51 13.80
C ILE A 38 4.30 -9.69 12.85
N THR A 39 4.62 -9.44 11.58
CA THR A 39 4.95 -10.53 10.65
C THR A 39 6.19 -11.31 11.07
N GLU A 40 7.27 -10.65 11.49
CA GLU A 40 8.48 -11.30 12.01
C GLU A 40 8.18 -12.17 13.23
N ARG A 41 7.26 -11.72 14.10
CA ARG A 41 6.88 -12.45 15.31
C ARG A 41 6.03 -13.69 15.04
N PHE A 42 5.06 -13.59 14.12
CA PHE A 42 4.04 -14.63 13.94
C PHE A 42 4.29 -15.55 12.73
N CYS A 43 4.99 -15.06 11.69
CA CYS A 43 5.49 -15.95 10.64
C CYS A 43 6.76 -16.64 11.16
N THR A 44 6.60 -17.87 11.65
CA THR A 44 7.72 -18.71 12.11
C THR A 44 7.69 -20.08 11.44
N GLY A 45 8.82 -20.80 11.47
CA GLY A 45 8.95 -22.14 10.92
C GLY A 45 9.24 -22.15 9.42
N GLU A 46 9.22 -23.34 8.81
CA GLU A 46 9.41 -23.50 7.37
C GLU A 46 8.15 -23.09 6.60
N ALA A 47 8.34 -22.51 5.42
CA ALA A 47 7.24 -22.20 4.50
C ALA A 47 6.85 -23.44 3.69
N SER A 48 5.54 -23.62 3.49
CA SER A 48 4.98 -24.62 2.58
C SER A 48 4.03 -23.92 1.62
N THR A 49 4.56 -23.53 0.45
CA THR A 49 3.81 -22.80 -0.58
C THR A 49 2.51 -23.51 -0.98
N ARG A 50 1.37 -22.81 -0.84
CA ARG A 50 0.04 -23.28 -1.25
C ARG A 50 -0.33 -22.66 -2.60
N LYS A 51 -0.38 -23.48 -3.64
CA LYS A 51 -0.77 -23.05 -4.99
C LYS A 51 -2.18 -22.48 -5.02
N GLY A 52 -2.39 -21.46 -5.85
CA GLY A 52 -3.66 -20.75 -5.99
C GLY A 52 -3.97 -19.78 -4.86
N THR A 53 -3.01 -19.46 -3.98
CA THR A 53 -3.26 -18.59 -2.81
C THR A 53 -2.55 -17.25 -2.89
N VAL A 54 -3.17 -16.22 -2.32
CA VAL A 54 -2.63 -14.86 -2.24
C VAL A 54 -2.76 -14.30 -0.83
N ALA A 55 -1.74 -13.58 -0.36
CA ALA A 55 -1.81 -12.75 0.83
C ALA A 55 -1.99 -11.28 0.44
N ILE A 56 -2.96 -10.58 1.04
CA ILE A 56 -3.13 -9.13 0.87
C ILE A 56 -2.35 -8.41 1.96
N LEU A 57 -1.39 -7.57 1.60
CA LEU A 57 -0.48 -6.88 2.51
C LEU A 57 -0.67 -5.36 2.45
N GLY A 58 -0.57 -4.70 3.60
CA GLY A 58 -0.75 -3.25 3.74
C GLY A 58 -2.21 -2.77 3.74
N ALA A 59 -3.19 -3.66 3.84
CA ALA A 59 -4.59 -3.29 3.91
C ALA A 59 -4.95 -2.76 5.32
N THR A 60 -4.60 -1.51 5.61
CA THR A 60 -4.98 -0.88 6.89
C THR A 60 -6.34 -0.17 6.76
N PRO A 61 -7.14 -0.06 7.82
CA PRO A 61 -8.38 0.73 7.80
C PRO A 61 -8.20 2.23 7.53
N LEU A 62 -6.97 2.74 7.55
CA LEU A 62 -6.63 4.13 7.24
C LEU A 62 -6.34 4.34 5.75
N ASP A 63 -5.86 3.29 5.08
CA ASP A 63 -5.46 3.26 3.67
C ASP A 63 -6.57 2.70 2.76
N ILE A 64 -7.29 1.68 3.24
CA ILE A 64 -8.23 0.88 2.46
C ILE A 64 -9.61 0.92 3.12
N GLU A 65 -10.64 1.23 2.34
CA GLU A 65 -12.05 1.14 2.77
C GLU A 65 -12.59 -0.28 2.62
N GLU A 66 -13.68 -0.60 3.32
CA GLU A 66 -14.24 -1.97 3.34
C GLU A 66 -14.72 -2.38 1.95
N GLU A 67 -15.40 -1.49 1.24
CA GLU A 67 -15.85 -1.70 -0.13
C GLU A 67 -14.67 -1.90 -1.10
N GLN A 68 -13.54 -1.26 -0.85
CA GLN A 68 -12.33 -1.42 -1.66
C GLN A 68 -11.68 -2.78 -1.37
N LEU A 69 -11.64 -3.22 -0.12
CA LEU A 69 -11.14 -4.55 0.25
C LEU A 69 -12.04 -5.66 -0.34
N ASP A 70 -13.36 -5.46 -0.35
CA ASP A 70 -14.31 -6.35 -1.01
C ASP A 70 -14.03 -6.44 -2.52
N HIS A 71 -13.83 -5.30 -3.19
CA HIS A 71 -13.47 -5.27 -4.62
C HIS A 71 -12.17 -6.03 -4.89
N ILE A 72 -11.11 -5.79 -4.12
CA ILE A 72 -9.83 -6.51 -4.23
C ILE A 72 -10.05 -8.01 -4.09
N SER A 73 -10.84 -8.43 -3.10
CA SER A 73 -11.15 -9.84 -2.85
C SER A 73 -11.93 -10.49 -4.01
N VAL A 74 -12.86 -9.75 -4.63
CA VAL A 74 -13.59 -10.19 -5.83
C VAL A 74 -12.63 -10.37 -7.01
N VAL A 75 -11.77 -9.40 -7.29
CA VAL A 75 -10.80 -9.46 -8.39
C VAL A 75 -9.88 -10.67 -8.22
N LEU A 76 -9.36 -10.90 -7.01
CA LEU A 76 -8.47 -12.03 -6.72
C LEU A 76 -9.21 -13.37 -6.90
N ARG A 77 -10.42 -13.50 -6.35
CA ARG A 77 -11.23 -14.72 -6.47
C ARG A 77 -11.59 -15.02 -7.93
N ASP A 78 -12.00 -14.01 -8.69
CA ASP A 78 -12.38 -14.16 -10.09
C ASP A 78 -11.17 -14.49 -10.98
N SER A 79 -9.95 -14.14 -10.54
CA SER A 79 -8.68 -14.61 -11.11
C SER A 79 -8.25 -16.02 -10.67
N GLY A 80 -9.09 -16.71 -9.88
CA GLY A 80 -8.82 -18.06 -9.39
C GLY A 80 -7.88 -18.12 -8.18
N LYS A 81 -7.71 -17.02 -7.44
CA LYS A 81 -6.86 -16.94 -6.25
C LYS A 81 -7.70 -16.92 -4.97
N GLU A 82 -7.32 -17.74 -3.99
CA GLU A 82 -7.87 -17.74 -2.64
C GLU A 82 -7.05 -16.80 -1.74
N VAL A 83 -7.73 -15.86 -1.07
CA VAL A 83 -7.09 -15.00 -0.08
C VAL A 83 -6.86 -15.80 1.20
N ILE A 84 -5.60 -16.01 1.58
CA ILE A 84 -5.25 -16.77 2.80
C ILE A 84 -4.97 -15.87 4.01
N CYS A 85 -4.77 -14.59 3.77
CA CYS A 85 -4.44 -13.59 4.77
C CYS A 85 -4.74 -12.19 4.21
N THR A 86 -5.30 -11.34 5.06
CA THR A 86 -5.27 -9.89 4.89
C THR A 86 -4.51 -9.30 6.07
N SER A 87 -3.36 -8.68 5.85
CA SER A 87 -2.61 -8.05 6.93
C SER A 87 -3.37 -6.82 7.44
N SER A 88 -3.65 -6.75 8.73
CA SER A 88 -4.43 -5.69 9.39
C SER A 88 -5.95 -5.80 9.20
N MET A 89 -6.53 -5.15 8.18
CA MET A 89 -7.99 -4.99 8.09
C MET A 89 -8.70 -6.33 7.92
N ASN A 90 -9.65 -6.62 8.83
CA ASN A 90 -10.46 -7.85 8.85
C ASN A 90 -9.65 -9.16 8.91
N GLY A 91 -8.36 -9.10 9.26
CA GLY A 91 -7.49 -10.28 9.40
C GLY A 91 -7.18 -10.63 10.85
N THR A 92 -6.85 -11.89 11.07
CA THR A 92 -6.40 -12.44 12.35
C THR A 92 -4.88 -12.68 12.37
N LEU A 93 -4.31 -12.87 13.56
CA LEU A 93 -2.90 -13.21 13.69
C LEU A 93 -2.61 -14.62 13.17
N GLU A 94 -3.58 -15.53 13.30
CA GLU A 94 -3.53 -16.89 12.77
C GLU A 94 -3.47 -16.89 11.25
N GLU A 95 -4.31 -16.10 10.57
CA GLU A 95 -4.23 -15.92 9.12
C GLU A 95 -2.93 -15.24 8.70
N LEU A 96 -2.45 -14.23 9.46
CA LEU A 96 -1.16 -13.60 9.18
C LEU A 96 0.02 -14.56 9.28
N ALA A 97 0.01 -15.49 10.25
CA ALA A 97 1.04 -16.51 10.38
C ALA A 97 1.11 -17.44 9.14
N GLU A 98 0.03 -17.52 8.37
CA GLU A 98 -0.07 -18.27 7.13
C GLU A 98 0.43 -17.49 5.90
N ALA A 99 0.70 -16.19 6.00
CA ALA A 99 1.16 -15.37 4.86
C ALA A 99 2.44 -15.93 4.21
N LYS A 100 3.35 -16.54 5.00
CA LYS A 100 4.55 -17.23 4.49
C LYS A 100 4.26 -18.42 3.57
N ASN A 101 3.04 -18.97 3.63
CA ASN A 101 2.60 -20.10 2.83
C ASN A 101 1.88 -19.66 1.54
N ALA A 102 1.73 -18.35 1.29
CA ALA A 102 1.11 -17.85 0.06
C ALA A 102 1.91 -18.26 -1.18
N GLU A 103 1.24 -18.44 -2.31
CA GLU A 103 1.95 -18.54 -3.60
C GLU A 103 2.51 -17.18 -4.03
N VAL A 104 1.79 -16.11 -3.71
CA VAL A 104 2.16 -14.72 -4.04
C VAL A 104 1.53 -13.77 -3.03
N ALA A 105 2.11 -12.59 -2.83
CA ALA A 105 1.47 -11.52 -2.07
C ALA A 105 1.07 -10.33 -2.96
N LEU A 106 -0.03 -9.66 -2.63
CA LEU A 106 -0.45 -8.39 -3.21
C LEU A 106 -0.27 -7.28 -2.18
N VAL A 107 0.57 -6.29 -2.49
CA VAL A 107 0.85 -5.13 -1.65
C VAL A 107 0.01 -3.95 -2.15
N VAL A 108 -0.98 -3.54 -1.34
CA VAL A 108 -2.00 -2.56 -1.74
C VAL A 108 -1.74 -1.13 -1.25
N SER A 109 -0.70 -0.93 -0.43
CA SER A 109 -0.25 0.37 0.09
C SER A 109 1.25 0.33 0.42
N VAL A 110 1.91 1.49 0.55
CA VAL A 110 3.35 1.54 0.88
C VAL A 110 3.68 0.84 2.21
N VAL A 111 2.75 0.82 3.16
CA VAL A 111 3.04 0.29 4.51
C VAL A 111 3.24 -1.22 4.50
N GLY A 112 2.72 -1.93 3.50
CA GLY A 112 2.91 -3.37 3.32
C GLY A 112 4.22 -3.77 2.62
N ILE A 113 5.00 -2.83 2.09
CA ILE A 113 6.18 -3.18 1.28
C ILE A 113 7.27 -3.84 2.12
N ASP A 114 7.62 -3.29 3.30
CA ASP A 114 8.65 -3.89 4.16
C ASP A 114 8.24 -5.29 4.66
N GLN A 115 6.95 -5.50 4.92
CA GLN A 115 6.37 -6.80 5.24
C GLN A 115 6.54 -7.80 4.07
N ALA A 116 6.23 -7.38 2.84
CA ALA A 116 6.39 -8.21 1.65
C ALA A 116 7.86 -8.53 1.36
N ASP A 117 8.74 -7.55 1.55
CA ASP A 117 10.19 -7.70 1.43
C ASP A 117 10.74 -8.74 2.40
N TYR A 118 10.25 -8.74 3.64
CA TYR A 118 10.60 -9.75 4.64
C TYR A 118 10.11 -11.14 4.21
N LEU A 119 8.84 -11.28 3.82
CA LEU A 119 8.30 -12.56 3.37
C LEU A 119 9.04 -13.10 2.14
N TYR A 120 9.43 -12.23 1.21
CA TYR A 120 10.23 -12.61 0.06
C TYR A 120 11.62 -13.08 0.43
N LYS A 121 12.36 -12.30 1.24
CA LYS A 121 13.75 -12.62 1.62
C LYS A 121 13.84 -13.85 2.52
N THR A 122 12.86 -14.07 3.38
CA THR A 122 12.87 -15.13 4.39
C THR A 122 12.21 -16.42 3.89
N TYR A 123 11.11 -16.31 3.15
CA TYR A 123 10.27 -17.46 2.75
C TYR A 123 10.14 -17.64 1.24
N GLY A 124 10.66 -16.71 0.44
CA GLY A 124 10.58 -16.78 -1.01
C GLY A 124 9.20 -16.48 -1.59
N VAL A 125 8.30 -15.83 -0.84
CA VAL A 125 6.97 -15.42 -1.34
C VAL A 125 7.13 -14.22 -2.28
N PRO A 126 6.99 -14.39 -3.62
CA PRO A 126 7.04 -13.26 -4.53
C PRO A 126 5.84 -12.33 -4.29
N TYR A 127 5.95 -11.06 -4.68
CA TYR A 127 4.87 -10.11 -4.44
C TYR A 127 4.67 -9.13 -5.59
N VAL A 128 3.47 -8.55 -5.64
CA VAL A 128 3.08 -7.50 -6.58
C VAL A 128 2.76 -6.23 -5.81
N ILE A 129 3.28 -5.09 -6.24
CA ILE A 129 2.87 -3.77 -5.74
C ILE A 129 1.85 -3.19 -6.73
N GLY A 130 0.64 -2.92 -6.23
CA GLY A 130 -0.45 -2.34 -7.01
C GLY A 130 -1.81 -2.46 -6.31
N LEU A 131 -2.73 -1.57 -6.66
CA LEU A 131 -4.09 -1.53 -6.09
C LEU A 131 -5.14 -1.74 -7.20
N PRO A 132 -5.92 -2.82 -7.16
CA PRO A 132 -7.14 -2.97 -7.97
C PRO A 132 -8.14 -1.87 -7.63
N CYS A 133 -8.35 -0.92 -8.54
CA CYS A 133 -9.27 0.21 -8.35
C CYS A 133 -10.13 0.51 -9.58
N GLY A 134 -10.14 -0.41 -10.55
CA GLY A 134 -10.91 -0.31 -11.78
C GLY A 134 -10.41 -1.28 -12.86
N PRO A 135 -11.15 -1.45 -13.97
CA PRO A 135 -10.89 -2.53 -14.93
C PRO A 135 -9.47 -2.57 -15.51
N VAL A 136 -8.80 -1.42 -15.66
CA VAL A 136 -7.42 -1.38 -16.19
C VAL A 136 -6.45 -1.92 -15.15
N THR A 137 -6.55 -1.42 -13.92
CA THR A 137 -5.69 -1.84 -12.80
C THR A 137 -6.00 -3.26 -12.32
N ASP A 138 -7.27 -3.68 -12.31
CA ASP A 138 -7.69 -5.05 -11.97
C ASP A 138 -6.99 -6.07 -12.88
N ARG A 139 -6.95 -5.78 -14.20
CA ARG A 139 -6.24 -6.60 -15.17
C ARG A 139 -4.72 -6.51 -14.97
N ALA A 140 -4.17 -5.32 -14.81
CA ALA A 140 -2.73 -5.14 -14.63
C ALA A 140 -2.21 -5.89 -13.38
N VAL A 141 -2.96 -5.86 -12.28
CA VAL A 141 -2.63 -6.59 -11.05
C VAL A 141 -2.71 -8.09 -11.27
N THR A 142 -3.76 -8.61 -11.90
CA THR A 142 -3.88 -10.06 -12.14
C THR A 142 -2.80 -10.58 -13.09
N ASP A 143 -2.49 -9.86 -14.18
CA ASP A 143 -1.37 -10.18 -15.07
C ASP A 143 -0.01 -10.13 -14.34
N ALA A 144 0.19 -9.15 -13.46
CA ALA A 144 1.40 -9.03 -12.65
C ALA A 144 1.53 -10.15 -11.60
N LEU A 145 0.42 -10.62 -11.02
CA LEU A 145 0.43 -11.76 -10.08
C LEU A 145 0.91 -13.03 -10.79
N GLU A 146 0.42 -13.29 -12.01
CA GLU A 146 0.90 -14.42 -12.81
C GLU A 146 2.38 -14.29 -13.17
N LYS A 147 2.83 -13.07 -13.55
CA LYS A 147 4.25 -12.79 -13.82
C LYS A 147 5.12 -13.02 -12.58
N ALA A 148 4.69 -12.57 -11.40
CA ALA A 148 5.41 -12.74 -10.14
C ALA A 148 5.51 -14.22 -9.76
N ILE A 149 4.43 -15.00 -9.92
CA ILE A 149 4.41 -16.45 -9.70
C ILE A 149 5.38 -17.17 -10.66
N ALA A 150 5.30 -16.85 -11.96
CA ALA A 150 6.11 -17.52 -12.98
C ALA A 150 7.61 -17.22 -12.84
N THR A 151 7.96 -16.01 -12.42
CA THR A 151 9.35 -15.57 -12.31
C THR A 151 9.96 -15.74 -10.91
N GLY A 152 9.12 -15.90 -9.89
CA GLY A 152 9.55 -15.92 -8.49
C GLY A 152 10.17 -14.60 -8.02
N LYS A 153 9.76 -13.47 -8.62
CA LYS A 153 10.33 -12.15 -8.35
C LYS A 153 9.25 -11.13 -8.01
N PRO A 154 9.59 -10.10 -7.22
CA PRO A 154 8.74 -8.94 -7.04
C PRO A 154 8.43 -8.26 -8.38
N VAL A 155 7.21 -7.76 -8.53
CA VAL A 155 6.74 -7.03 -9.71
C VAL A 155 6.00 -5.78 -9.24
N THR A 156 6.08 -4.68 -9.99
CA THR A 156 5.19 -3.53 -9.81
C THR A 156 4.28 -3.41 -11.02
N VAL A 157 3.05 -2.95 -10.84
CA VAL A 157 2.15 -2.67 -11.99
C VAL A 157 2.48 -1.36 -12.70
N PHE A 158 3.53 -0.66 -12.25
CA PHE A 158 3.86 0.71 -12.68
C PHE A 158 5.01 0.78 -13.70
N GLU A 159 5.71 -0.32 -14.00
CA GLU A 159 6.93 -0.34 -14.83
C GLU A 159 6.72 0.28 -16.22
N ASP A 160 5.57 0.01 -16.85
CA ASP A 160 5.23 0.51 -18.19
C ASP A 160 4.36 1.79 -18.16
N ALA A 161 3.96 2.24 -16.97
CA ALA A 161 3.06 3.37 -16.77
C ALA A 161 3.85 4.68 -16.68
N VAL A 162 4.01 5.35 -17.83
CA VAL A 162 4.66 6.66 -17.90
C VAL A 162 3.63 7.75 -17.61
N SER A 163 3.82 8.52 -16.53
CA SER A 163 3.05 9.75 -16.30
C SER A 163 3.37 10.77 -17.40
N ASP A 164 2.36 11.52 -17.83
CA ASP A 164 2.57 12.63 -18.77
C ASP A 164 2.89 13.90 -17.97
N GLU A 165 4.13 14.39 -18.06
CA GLU A 165 4.57 15.60 -17.36
C GLU A 165 3.73 16.84 -17.74
N THR A 166 3.07 16.83 -18.89
CA THR A 166 2.20 17.90 -19.37
C THR A 166 0.74 17.73 -18.94
N SER A 167 0.42 16.64 -18.25
CA SER A 167 -0.92 16.34 -17.78
C SER A 167 -1.42 17.38 -16.80
N LYS A 168 -2.64 17.86 -17.08
CA LYS A 168 -3.38 18.74 -16.18
C LYS A 168 -4.19 17.97 -15.14
N THR A 169 -4.15 16.64 -15.18
CA THR A 169 -4.76 15.77 -14.18
C THR A 169 -3.70 15.39 -13.16
N VAL A 170 -3.94 15.75 -11.90
CA VAL A 170 -3.03 15.52 -10.78
C VAL A 170 -3.69 14.60 -9.76
N ILE A 171 -2.94 13.65 -9.23
CA ILE A 171 -3.39 12.80 -8.13
C ILE A 171 -2.49 13.08 -6.93
N ILE A 172 -3.08 13.36 -5.77
CA ILE A 172 -2.35 13.63 -4.53
C ILE A 172 -2.71 12.58 -3.49
N GLY A 173 -1.70 11.87 -2.97
CA GLY A 173 -1.90 10.89 -1.91
C GLY A 173 -0.77 9.87 -1.79
N GLU A 174 -1.09 8.78 -1.10
CA GLU A 174 -0.22 7.61 -0.90
C GLU A 174 0.26 7.05 -2.25
N VAL A 175 1.54 6.74 -2.39
CA VAL A 175 2.19 6.40 -3.66
C VAL A 175 1.58 5.18 -4.36
N VAL A 176 1.27 4.08 -3.67
CA VAL A 176 0.75 2.86 -4.32
C VAL A 176 -0.68 3.10 -4.81
N ALA A 177 -1.53 3.68 -3.97
CA ALA A 177 -2.90 4.01 -4.34
C ALA A 177 -2.95 5.04 -5.48
N SER A 178 -2.14 6.09 -5.38
CA SER A 178 -2.13 7.19 -6.36
C SER A 178 -1.58 6.76 -7.72
N ARG A 179 -0.51 5.95 -7.74
CA ARG A 179 0.05 5.40 -9.00
C ARG A 179 -0.90 4.40 -9.65
N SER A 180 -1.62 3.61 -8.87
CA SER A 180 -2.65 2.70 -9.39
C SER A 180 -3.80 3.51 -10.01
N LEU A 181 -4.28 4.54 -9.33
CA LEU A 181 -5.30 5.41 -9.90
C LEU A 181 -4.80 6.18 -11.14
N ALA A 182 -3.52 6.58 -11.17
CA ALA A 182 -2.92 7.21 -12.34
C ALA A 182 -2.92 6.28 -13.56
N LEU A 183 -2.59 5.01 -13.35
CA LEU A 183 -2.68 3.97 -14.37
C LEU A 183 -4.13 3.77 -14.86
N GLU A 184 -5.09 3.73 -13.95
CA GLU A 184 -6.52 3.60 -14.28
C GLU A 184 -7.05 4.78 -15.10
N LYS A 185 -6.62 6.00 -14.79
CA LYS A 185 -7.07 7.22 -15.49
C LYS A 185 -6.30 7.51 -16.78
N GLY A 186 -5.08 6.98 -16.91
CA GLY A 186 -4.20 7.21 -18.05
C GLY A 186 -3.51 8.57 -17.98
N GLY A 187 -2.21 8.57 -17.68
CA GLY A 187 -1.34 9.74 -17.84
C GLY A 187 -1.55 10.85 -16.82
N ALA A 188 -2.18 10.60 -15.68
CA ALA A 188 -2.19 11.56 -14.56
C ALA A 188 -0.81 11.60 -13.89
N ARG A 189 -0.38 12.78 -13.43
CA ARG A 189 0.84 12.94 -12.66
C ARG A 189 0.55 12.78 -11.16
N VAL A 190 1.44 12.09 -10.45
CA VAL A 190 1.26 11.81 -9.02
C VAL A 190 2.11 12.76 -8.18
N ILE A 191 1.50 13.34 -7.16
CA ILE A 191 2.20 14.05 -6.10
C ILE A 191 2.03 13.25 -4.81
N VAL A 192 3.14 12.86 -4.22
CA VAL A 192 3.20 12.13 -2.95
C VAL A 192 3.45 13.11 -1.82
N PRO A 193 2.46 13.39 -0.95
CA PRO A 193 2.62 14.30 0.16
C PRO A 193 3.21 13.57 1.36
N THR A 194 4.22 14.16 2.01
CA THR A 194 4.60 13.82 3.40
C THR A 194 4.87 12.34 3.70
N GLN A 195 5.15 11.48 2.71
CA GLN A 195 5.46 10.06 2.94
C GLN A 195 6.96 9.86 3.14
N ASP A 196 7.36 9.18 4.22
CA ASP A 196 8.75 8.82 4.52
C ASP A 196 8.94 7.31 4.37
N SER A 197 9.27 6.89 3.13
CA SER A 197 9.61 5.51 2.82
C SER A 197 10.72 5.44 1.77
N LYS A 198 11.72 4.59 2.04
CA LYS A 198 12.84 4.31 1.12
C LYS A 198 12.38 3.75 -0.23
N HIS A 199 11.16 3.22 -0.30
CA HIS A 199 10.59 2.57 -1.49
C HIS A 199 9.98 3.55 -2.48
N ILE A 200 9.62 4.77 -2.05
CA ILE A 200 8.88 5.73 -2.88
C ILE A 200 9.63 6.02 -4.19
N ALA A 201 10.93 6.30 -4.10
CA ALA A 201 11.73 6.66 -5.27
C ALA A 201 11.71 5.60 -6.40
N ALA A 202 11.53 4.32 -6.04
CA ALA A 202 11.45 3.22 -7.02
C ALA A 202 10.05 3.06 -7.65
N LEU A 203 9.02 3.68 -7.07
CA LEU A 203 7.63 3.59 -7.52
C LEU A 203 7.16 4.80 -8.35
N LEU A 204 7.91 5.91 -8.28
CA LEU A 204 7.64 7.12 -9.05
C LEU A 204 8.04 6.95 -10.52
N SER A 205 7.27 7.55 -11.41
CA SER A 205 7.63 7.71 -12.82
C SER A 205 8.07 9.15 -13.11
N ALA A 206 8.50 9.39 -14.36
CA ALA A 206 8.82 10.73 -14.84
C ALA A 206 7.62 11.67 -14.67
N GLY A 207 7.84 12.82 -14.01
CA GLY A 207 6.80 13.81 -13.71
C GLY A 207 6.11 13.66 -12.36
N ASP A 208 6.25 12.50 -11.70
CA ASP A 208 5.76 12.34 -10.34
C ASP A 208 6.69 13.04 -9.34
N LYS A 209 6.15 13.58 -8.25
CA LYS A 209 6.91 14.39 -7.29
C LYS A 209 6.61 13.99 -5.85
N VAL A 210 7.62 14.07 -4.99
CA VAL A 210 7.42 14.08 -3.53
C VAL A 210 7.45 15.52 -3.09
N ILE A 211 6.36 16.03 -2.53
CA ILE A 211 6.25 17.42 -2.08
C ILE A 211 5.74 17.41 -0.64
N VAL A 212 6.53 17.97 0.27
CA VAL A 212 6.21 18.00 1.71
C VAL A 212 5.72 19.38 2.13
N ASP A 213 6.11 20.44 1.41
CA ASP A 213 5.75 21.81 1.70
C ASP A 213 4.44 22.22 1.01
N GLU A 214 3.54 22.86 1.76
CA GLU A 214 2.23 23.27 1.25
C GLU A 214 2.34 24.37 0.19
N ALA A 215 3.28 25.31 0.30
CA ALA A 215 3.43 26.40 -0.67
C ALA A 215 4.03 25.88 -1.99
N GLU A 216 4.95 24.91 -1.91
CA GLU A 216 5.43 24.19 -3.09
C GLU A 216 4.29 23.41 -3.76
N LEU A 217 3.45 22.73 -2.97
CA LEU A 217 2.29 21.99 -3.48
C LEU A 217 1.29 22.92 -4.16
N GLU A 218 0.94 24.05 -3.54
CA GLU A 218 0.06 25.07 -4.14
C GLU A 218 0.64 25.58 -5.47
N ASN A 219 1.94 25.85 -5.52
CA ASN A 219 2.60 26.29 -6.74
C ASN A 219 2.54 25.23 -7.85
N GLU A 220 2.76 23.96 -7.50
CA GLU A 220 2.69 22.84 -8.44
C GLU A 220 1.29 22.64 -9.01
N LEU A 221 0.24 22.94 -8.24
CA LEU A 221 -1.16 22.77 -8.64
C LEU A 221 -1.67 23.89 -9.55
N LYS A 222 -0.97 25.02 -9.70
CA LYS A 222 -1.43 26.18 -10.52
C LYS A 222 -1.80 25.82 -11.97
N SER A 223 -1.17 24.80 -12.54
CA SER A 223 -1.41 24.33 -13.91
C SER A 223 -2.47 23.22 -14.01
N ALA A 224 -2.95 22.70 -12.88
CA ALA A 224 -3.90 21.59 -12.83
C ALA A 224 -5.31 22.04 -13.25
N SER A 225 -5.99 21.15 -13.98
CA SER A 225 -7.42 21.26 -14.31
C SER A 225 -8.26 20.33 -13.44
N ASP A 226 -7.76 19.13 -13.19
CA ASP A 226 -8.43 18.09 -12.41
C ASP A 226 -7.47 17.60 -11.32
N VAL A 227 -7.95 17.58 -10.08
CA VAL A 227 -7.16 17.14 -8.93
C VAL A 227 -7.92 16.04 -8.20
N TYR A 228 -7.39 14.82 -8.23
CA TYR A 228 -7.85 13.71 -7.41
C TYR A 228 -7.11 13.77 -6.08
N ALA A 229 -7.79 14.15 -5.01
CA ALA A 229 -7.17 14.25 -3.69
C ALA A 229 -8.19 14.12 -2.57
N ASP A 230 -7.69 14.01 -1.34
CA ASP A 230 -8.51 14.15 -0.15
C ASP A 230 -9.20 15.53 -0.10
N GLY A 231 -10.38 15.59 0.52
CA GLY A 231 -11.14 16.81 0.70
C GLY A 231 -10.41 17.93 1.45
N LEU A 232 -9.36 17.62 2.21
CA LEU A 232 -8.51 18.61 2.89
C LEU A 232 -7.80 19.55 1.91
N TYR A 233 -7.44 19.06 0.72
CA TYR A 233 -6.66 19.83 -0.27
C TYR A 233 -7.48 20.91 -0.97
N LYS A 234 -8.80 20.98 -0.73
CA LYS A 234 -9.69 21.99 -1.34
C LYS A 234 -9.24 23.44 -1.15
N PHE A 235 -8.45 23.72 -0.11
CA PHE A 235 -8.01 25.08 0.22
C PHE A 235 -6.80 25.55 -0.61
N ILE A 236 -6.03 24.62 -1.18
CA ILE A 236 -4.84 24.93 -2.00
C ILE A 236 -5.07 24.65 -3.49
N ILE A 237 -6.22 24.08 -3.85
CA ILE A 237 -6.59 23.82 -5.24
C ILE A 237 -6.99 25.14 -5.90
N PRO A 238 -6.45 25.47 -7.10
CA PRO A 238 -6.80 26.69 -7.80
C PRO A 238 -8.29 26.81 -8.09
N SER A 239 -8.83 28.03 -8.07
CA SER A 239 -10.28 28.27 -8.28
C SER A 239 -10.82 27.79 -9.63
N GLY A 240 -9.95 27.63 -10.64
CA GLY A 240 -10.31 27.10 -11.97
C GLY A 240 -10.19 25.58 -12.09
N ALA A 241 -9.65 24.90 -11.09
CA ALA A 241 -9.45 23.46 -11.08
C ALA A 241 -10.60 22.76 -10.36
N ARG A 242 -10.93 21.55 -10.81
CA ARG A 242 -11.96 20.70 -10.21
C ARG A 242 -11.31 19.71 -9.23
N LEU A 243 -11.71 19.77 -7.96
CA LEU A 243 -11.40 18.73 -6.98
C LEU A 243 -12.34 17.53 -7.17
N ILE A 244 -11.76 16.37 -7.46
CA ILE A 244 -12.42 15.06 -7.43
C ILE A 244 -11.97 14.38 -6.14
N LYS A 245 -12.91 14.19 -5.22
CA LYS A 245 -12.59 13.62 -3.92
C LYS A 245 -12.28 12.14 -4.08
N VAL A 246 -11.07 11.75 -3.68
CA VAL A 246 -10.72 10.37 -3.39
C VAL A 246 -10.58 10.28 -1.88
N HIS A 247 -11.35 9.40 -1.26
CA HIS A 247 -11.37 9.29 0.20
C HIS A 247 -10.13 8.52 0.64
N HIS A 248 -9.34 9.10 1.53
CA HIS A 248 -8.25 8.42 2.21
C HIS A 248 -8.33 8.76 3.69
N ARG A 249 -8.80 7.80 4.49
CA ARG A 249 -9.13 8.03 5.92
C ARG A 249 -7.95 8.56 6.72
N ALA A 250 -6.73 8.11 6.43
CA ALA A 250 -5.50 8.62 7.04
C ALA A 250 -5.34 10.16 6.95
N TYR A 251 -5.69 10.74 5.80
CA TYR A 251 -5.53 12.19 5.54
C TYR A 251 -6.78 13.00 5.91
N SER A 252 -7.97 12.41 5.78
CA SER A 252 -9.26 13.10 5.96
C SER A 252 -9.51 13.64 7.38
N GLY A 253 -8.90 13.06 8.43
CA GLY A 253 -9.02 13.50 9.83
C GLY A 253 -10.45 13.55 10.40
N ARG A 254 -11.46 13.14 9.62
CA ARG A 254 -12.88 13.18 9.92
C ARG A 254 -13.46 11.79 9.72
N ILE A 255 -14.04 11.28 10.79
CA ILE A 255 -14.95 10.14 10.74
C ILE A 255 -16.25 10.69 10.14
N TYR A 256 -16.66 10.19 8.97
CA TYR A 256 -17.94 10.53 8.34
C TYR A 256 -19.04 9.63 8.85
#